data_AF-K3ZT01-F1
#
_entry.id   AF-K3ZT01-F1
#
_cell.length_a   1.000
_cell.length_b   1.000
_cell.length_c   1.000
_cell.angle_alpha   90.00
_cell.angle_beta   90.00
_cell.angle_gamma   90.00
#
_symmetry.space_group_name_H-M   'P 1'
#
loop_
_entity.id
_entity.type
_entity.pdbx_description
1 polymer ?
#
loop_
_entity_poly.entity_id
_entity_poly.type
_entity_poly.pdbx_seq_one_letter_code
_entity_poly.pdbx_strand_id
1 'polypeptide(L)'
;MDPCPFVRVLVGNLAVKMPAAAPRGGGTGGSSSGAGVHPTTAPCYCRIRLNKLPYQTASAPLLPPAEEGPASCTGAFAAAFHVSKADLDRAAAKPALFGARRTARLKVAVYAGRRGSTCGVSSGRLLGKVVVPLDLRAAAAKPVVFHSGWVAIGKRRAGRKPAAAGAAFGGAAAGHAQLNLTVRAEPDPRFVFEFDGEPECSPQVLQVQGRMRQPMFTCKFSCRSNSDLRSRSVQSDPGNGGRNWLAKFGSERERAGKERKGWSVTVHDLSGSPVALASMVTPFVASPGTDRVSRSNPGGWLILRPVDGTWTPWGRLECWRERGGAGAGGDSLGYRFELVPDHTNSGVGVCVAESGVPVSKGGRFAIDLTAAQPFGRSGSPGCSPRGSGDFGHGLWPFGSFRGFVMSAAVQGEGRCSKPTVEVGVAHVGCAEDAAAFVALAAAVDLSMDACRLFSCKLRRELSASRAELLR
;
A
#
# COMPACT_ATOMS: atom_id res chain seq x y z
N MET A 1 -5.85 13.47 21.37
CA MET A 1 -4.87 13.19 20.31
C MET A 1 -4.98 14.31 19.28
N ASP A 2 -3.87 14.94 18.90
CA ASP A 2 -3.89 16.02 17.90
C ASP A 2 -3.34 15.55 16.54
N PRO A 3 -4.06 15.80 15.43
CA PRO A 3 -3.63 15.32 14.12
C PRO A 3 -2.56 16.22 13.50
N CYS A 4 -1.74 15.60 12.66
CA CYS A 4 -0.85 16.28 11.73
C CYS A 4 -1.59 16.59 10.41
N PRO A 5 -1.34 17.76 9.79
CA PRO A 5 -1.89 18.06 8.48
C PRO A 5 -1.19 17.25 7.39
N PHE A 6 -1.96 16.50 6.61
CA PHE A 6 -1.54 15.97 5.31
C PHE A 6 -2.51 16.44 4.25
N VAL A 7 -2.03 16.39 3.00
CA VAL A 7 -2.86 16.64 1.81
C VAL A 7 -2.77 15.43 0.91
N ARG A 8 -3.93 14.97 0.44
CA ARG A 8 -4.00 13.92 -0.57
C ARG A 8 -4.27 14.53 -1.93
N VAL A 9 -3.41 14.25 -2.90
CA VAL A 9 -3.60 14.64 -4.30
C VAL A 9 -4.14 13.44 -5.08
N LEU A 10 -5.32 13.60 -5.66
CA LEU A 10 -6.07 12.58 -6.35
C LEU A 10 -6.12 12.88 -7.84
N VAL A 11 -5.84 11.86 -8.65
CA VAL A 11 -5.92 11.92 -10.11
C VAL A 11 -6.93 10.88 -10.57
N GLY A 12 -7.95 11.31 -11.31
CA GLY A 12 -9.01 10.43 -11.82
C GLY A 12 -9.42 10.80 -13.24
N ASN A 13 -10.47 10.14 -13.73
CA ASN A 13 -11.10 10.40 -15.02
C ASN A 13 -10.13 10.40 -16.22
N LEU A 14 -9.10 9.53 -16.17
CA LEU A 14 -8.13 9.43 -17.26
C LEU A 14 -8.79 8.85 -18.50
N ALA A 15 -8.72 9.56 -19.62
CA ALA A 15 -9.11 9.06 -20.93
C ALA A 15 -8.32 9.76 -22.03
N VAL A 16 -8.07 9.10 -23.15
CA VAL A 16 -7.34 9.65 -24.30
C VAL A 16 -8.27 9.72 -25.50
N LYS A 17 -8.23 10.81 -26.25
CA LYS A 17 -8.79 10.91 -27.60
C LYS A 17 -7.65 11.10 -28.58
N MET A 18 -7.65 10.35 -29.67
CA MET A 18 -6.68 10.50 -30.75
C MET A 18 -7.34 11.23 -31.92
N PRO A 19 -6.62 12.12 -32.63
CA PRO A 19 -7.16 12.77 -33.81
C PRO A 19 -7.52 11.71 -34.85
N ALA A 20 -8.66 11.87 -35.51
CA ALA A 20 -9.01 11.04 -36.65
C ALA A 20 -7.92 11.21 -37.73
N ALA A 21 -7.42 10.12 -38.28
CA ALA A 21 -6.53 10.20 -39.43
C ALA A 21 -7.35 10.80 -40.60
N ALA A 22 -6.88 11.90 -41.18
CA ALA A 22 -7.50 12.42 -42.40
C ALA A 22 -7.43 11.34 -43.49
N PRO A 23 -8.49 11.13 -44.29
CA PRO A 23 -8.36 10.33 -45.49
C PRO A 23 -7.27 10.96 -46.35
N ARG A 24 -6.26 10.18 -46.71
CA ARG A 24 -5.28 10.61 -47.72
C ARG A 24 -6.05 10.77 -49.03
N GLY A 25 -6.41 12.00 -49.36
CA GLY A 25 -6.96 12.34 -50.67
C GLY A 25 -5.87 12.21 -51.73
N GLY A 26 -6.17 11.46 -52.79
CA GLY A 26 -5.58 11.58 -54.12
C GLY A 26 -4.23 10.89 -54.33
N GLY A 27 -4.23 9.77 -55.07
CA GLY A 27 -3.03 9.17 -55.64
C GLY A 27 -3.24 7.71 -56.01
N THR A 28 -3.70 7.46 -57.23
CA THR A 28 -3.86 6.15 -57.86
C THR A 28 -2.55 5.36 -57.90
N GLY A 29 -2.62 4.08 -57.51
CA GLY A 29 -1.68 3.03 -57.93
C GLY A 29 -0.52 2.75 -56.98
N GLY A 30 -0.36 1.46 -56.60
CA GLY A 30 0.86 0.94 -56.01
C GLY A 30 0.67 0.31 -54.63
N SER A 31 0.79 -1.01 -54.59
CA SER A 31 0.72 -1.85 -53.40
C SER A 31 1.79 -1.49 -52.34
N SER A 32 1.41 -1.57 -51.07
CA SER A 32 2.31 -2.03 -50.02
C SER A 32 1.51 -2.71 -48.91
N SER A 33 1.57 -4.03 -48.91
CA SER A 33 1.26 -4.90 -47.79
C SER A 33 2.07 -4.49 -46.55
N GLY A 34 1.35 -4.19 -45.48
CA GLY A 34 1.90 -4.03 -44.15
C GLY A 34 0.74 -4.04 -43.17
N ALA A 35 0.52 -5.18 -42.50
CA ALA A 35 -0.42 -5.32 -41.40
C ALA A 35 0.02 -4.44 -40.21
N GLY A 36 -0.16 -3.12 -40.35
CA GLY A 36 0.12 -2.14 -39.32
C GLY A 36 -1.11 -1.97 -38.46
N VAL A 37 -1.07 -2.50 -37.24
CA VAL A 37 -2.08 -2.28 -36.21
C VAL A 37 -2.42 -0.79 -36.16
N HIS A 38 -3.68 -0.45 -36.49
CA HIS A 38 -4.17 0.91 -36.47
C HIS A 38 -3.85 1.53 -35.09
N PRO A 39 -3.26 2.74 -34.98
CA PRO A 39 -2.89 3.32 -33.69
C PRO A 39 -4.09 3.60 -32.76
N THR A 40 -5.30 3.34 -33.22
CA THR A 40 -6.58 3.44 -32.51
C THR A 40 -6.95 2.19 -31.70
N THR A 41 -6.14 1.12 -31.67
CA THR A 41 -6.43 -0.10 -30.87
C THR A 41 -5.36 -0.45 -29.85
N ALA A 42 -4.24 0.28 -29.81
CA ALA A 42 -3.18 0.02 -28.84
C ALA A 42 -3.59 0.53 -27.43
N PRO A 43 -3.40 -0.26 -26.36
CA PRO A 43 -3.70 0.19 -25.01
C PRO A 43 -2.85 1.42 -24.67
N CYS A 44 -3.47 2.42 -24.04
CA CYS A 44 -2.78 3.61 -23.55
C CYS A 44 -2.61 3.54 -22.04
N TYR A 45 -1.49 4.07 -21.54
CA TYR A 45 -1.23 4.16 -20.11
C TYR A 45 -0.55 5.48 -19.75
N CYS A 46 -0.80 5.95 -18.53
CA CYS A 46 -0.22 7.16 -17.98
C CYS A 46 0.84 6.82 -16.92
N ARG A 47 1.98 7.50 -16.96
CA ARG A 47 2.91 7.60 -15.82
C ARG A 47 2.69 8.96 -15.15
N ILE A 48 2.25 8.90 -13.90
CA ILE A 48 1.81 10.06 -13.12
C ILE A 48 2.81 10.26 -11.99
N ARG A 49 3.34 11.47 -11.85
CA ARG A 49 4.36 11.78 -10.83
C ARG A 49 4.09 13.14 -10.21
N LEU A 50 4.02 13.18 -8.88
CA LEU A 50 3.99 14.42 -8.12
C LEU A 50 5.40 14.76 -7.59
N ASN A 51 5.97 15.89 -8.04
CA ASN A 51 7.31 16.33 -7.63
C ASN A 51 8.37 15.21 -7.74
N LYS A 52 8.99 14.86 -6.60
CA LYS A 52 10.03 13.84 -6.48
C LYS A 52 9.48 12.49 -6.00
N LEU A 53 8.18 12.38 -5.69
CA LEU A 53 7.56 11.14 -5.25
C LEU A 53 7.67 10.05 -6.33
N PRO A 54 7.60 8.75 -5.95
CA PRO A 54 7.53 7.64 -6.90
C PRO A 54 6.40 7.84 -7.89
N TYR A 55 6.61 7.48 -9.15
CA TYR A 55 5.55 7.57 -10.15
C TYR A 55 4.56 6.41 -9.98
N GLN A 56 3.28 6.68 -10.24
CA GLN A 56 2.23 5.67 -10.33
C GLN A 56 1.86 5.49 -11.80
N THR A 57 1.50 4.25 -12.18
CA THR A 57 1.08 3.93 -13.55
C THR A 57 -0.39 3.57 -13.55
N ALA A 58 -1.15 4.16 -14.46
CA ALA A 58 -2.57 3.87 -14.63
C ALA A 58 -2.92 3.60 -16.09
N SER A 59 -3.92 2.76 -16.32
CA SER A 59 -4.52 2.61 -17.66
C SER A 59 -5.25 3.90 -18.04
N ALA A 60 -5.23 4.25 -19.33
CA ALA A 60 -6.01 5.35 -19.86
C ALA A 60 -6.81 4.83 -21.07
N PRO A 61 -8.14 4.63 -20.95
CA PRO A 61 -8.97 4.19 -22.07
C PRO A 61 -8.89 5.17 -23.23
N LEU A 62 -8.86 4.64 -24.44
CA LEU A 62 -8.96 5.42 -25.66
C LEU A 62 -10.43 5.56 -26.03
N LEU A 63 -10.92 6.80 -26.13
CA LEU A 63 -12.28 7.12 -26.54
C LEU A 63 -12.33 7.54 -28.02
N PRO A 64 -13.42 7.22 -28.74
CA PRO A 64 -13.64 7.71 -30.09
C PRO A 64 -13.79 9.24 -30.11
N PRO A 65 -13.43 9.90 -31.23
CA PRO A 65 -13.44 11.36 -31.34
C PRO A 65 -14.84 11.99 -31.22
N ALA A 66 -15.91 11.22 -31.45
CA ALA A 66 -17.30 11.68 -31.46
C ALA A 66 -18.07 11.48 -30.14
N GLU A 67 -17.50 10.80 -29.14
CA GLU A 67 -18.18 10.66 -27.85
C GLU A 67 -17.89 11.86 -26.94
N GLU A 68 -18.94 12.52 -26.46
CA GLU A 68 -18.84 13.30 -25.23
C GLU A 68 -18.44 12.35 -24.09
N GLY A 69 -17.48 12.78 -23.28
CA GLY A 69 -16.69 11.91 -22.40
C GLY A 69 -17.51 11.08 -21.42
N PRO A 70 -16.86 10.16 -20.67
CA PRO A 70 -17.57 9.32 -19.72
C PRO A 70 -18.43 10.20 -18.81
N ALA A 71 -19.72 9.88 -18.75
CA ALA A 71 -20.62 10.40 -17.75
C ALA A 71 -19.96 10.26 -16.37
N SER A 72 -20.19 11.28 -15.54
CA SER A 72 -19.69 11.45 -14.19
C SER A 72 -19.30 10.15 -13.45
N CYS A 73 -18.16 10.25 -12.77
CA CYS A 73 -17.72 9.41 -11.63
C CYS A 73 -17.69 7.89 -11.85
N THR A 74 -16.67 7.41 -12.57
CA THR A 74 -16.03 6.17 -12.11
C THR A 74 -15.39 6.49 -10.75
N GLY A 75 -15.91 5.93 -9.66
CA GLY A 75 -15.46 6.21 -8.30
C GLY A 75 -14.02 5.79 -7.98
N ALA A 76 -13.26 5.31 -8.97
CA ALA A 76 -11.90 4.83 -8.85
C ALA A 76 -10.90 5.90 -9.32
N PHE A 77 -9.95 6.24 -8.44
CA PHE A 77 -8.86 7.14 -8.80
C PHE A 77 -7.73 6.37 -9.49
N ALA A 78 -7.14 6.99 -10.50
CA ALA A 78 -6.01 6.46 -11.24
C ALA A 78 -4.68 6.59 -10.48
N ALA A 79 -4.55 7.59 -9.62
CA ALA A 79 -3.42 7.73 -8.70
C ALA A 79 -3.81 8.55 -7.47
N ALA A 80 -3.16 8.24 -6.35
CA ALA A 80 -3.29 8.98 -5.09
C ALA A 80 -1.90 9.24 -4.51
N PHE A 81 -1.57 10.50 -4.25
CA PHE A 81 -0.31 10.90 -3.63
C PHE A 81 -0.58 11.51 -2.27
N HIS A 82 0.15 11.07 -1.26
CA HIS A 82 0.08 11.62 0.09
C HIS A 82 1.23 12.60 0.29
N VAL A 83 0.91 13.83 0.68
CA VAL A 83 1.87 14.91 0.89
C VAL A 83 1.92 15.20 2.38
N SER A 84 3.08 14.93 2.98
CA SER A 84 3.32 15.16 4.41
C SER A 84 3.37 16.65 4.75
N LYS A 85 3.19 16.99 6.03
CA LYS A 85 3.42 18.35 6.54
C LYS A 85 4.81 18.87 6.12
N ALA A 86 5.85 18.06 6.24
CA ALA A 86 7.21 18.46 5.87
C ALA A 86 7.35 18.78 4.37
N ASP A 87 6.64 18.06 3.51
CA ASP A 87 6.60 18.33 2.07
C ASP A 87 5.77 19.58 1.73
N LEU A 88 4.67 19.80 2.45
CA LEU A 88 3.87 21.03 2.35
C LEU A 88 4.69 22.25 2.77
N ASP A 89 5.37 22.18 3.91
CA ASP A 89 6.24 23.24 4.42
C ASP A 89 7.39 23.52 3.45
N ARG A 90 7.98 22.47 2.86
CA ARG A 90 9.04 22.59 1.84
C ARG A 90 8.54 23.24 0.55
N ALA A 91 7.31 22.96 0.15
CA ALA A 91 6.66 23.62 -0.99
C ALA A 91 6.27 25.07 -0.66
N ALA A 92 5.93 25.36 0.59
CA ALA A 92 5.58 26.68 1.07
C ALA A 92 6.79 27.57 1.41
N ALA A 93 7.98 27.01 1.62
CA ALA A 93 9.18 27.78 1.94
C ALA A 93 9.44 28.87 0.89
N LYS A 94 9.76 30.09 1.37
CA LYS A 94 10.13 31.22 0.50
C LYS A 94 11.28 30.79 -0.40
N PRO A 95 11.23 31.08 -1.72
CA PRO A 95 12.38 30.82 -2.57
C PRO A 95 13.60 31.59 -2.02
N ALA A 96 14.80 30.99 -2.13
CA ALA A 96 16.05 31.73 -1.92
C ALA A 96 16.08 32.94 -2.87
N LEU A 97 16.90 33.96 -2.57
CA LEU A 97 16.93 35.27 -3.25
C LEU A 97 16.95 35.25 -4.80
N PHE A 98 17.27 34.12 -5.44
CA PHE A 98 17.25 33.92 -6.90
C PHE A 98 16.52 32.65 -7.35
N GLY A 99 15.68 32.06 -6.50
CA GLY A 99 14.98 30.80 -6.75
C GLY A 99 13.57 30.96 -7.31
N ALA A 100 13.16 30.07 -8.21
CA ALA A 100 11.76 30.00 -8.64
C ALA A 100 10.85 29.55 -7.47
N ARG A 101 9.63 30.10 -7.39
CA ARG A 101 8.59 29.66 -6.43
C ARG A 101 8.40 28.14 -6.55
N ARG A 102 8.55 27.41 -5.44
CA ARG A 102 8.44 25.94 -5.38
C ARG A 102 6.98 25.49 -5.41
N THR A 103 6.30 25.70 -6.53
CA THR A 103 4.97 25.12 -6.74
C THR A 103 5.08 23.61 -6.94
N ALA A 104 4.19 22.85 -6.30
CA ALA A 104 4.12 21.42 -6.56
C ALA A 104 3.67 21.21 -8.01
N ARG A 105 4.23 20.20 -8.68
CA ARG A 105 3.96 19.93 -10.10
C ARG A 105 3.58 18.47 -10.26
N LEU A 106 2.36 18.24 -10.71
CA LEU A 106 1.92 16.94 -11.18
C LEU A 106 2.33 16.81 -12.65
N LYS A 107 3.10 15.78 -12.98
CA LYS A 107 3.52 15.45 -14.33
C LYS A 107 2.81 14.17 -14.76
N VAL A 108 2.10 14.23 -15.89
CA VAL A 108 1.43 13.08 -16.50
C VAL A 108 2.07 12.85 -17.86
N ALA A 109 2.66 11.68 -18.07
CA ALA A 109 3.21 11.27 -19.37
C ALA A 109 2.34 10.13 -19.93
N VAL A 110 1.83 10.31 -21.14
CA VAL A 110 0.89 9.38 -21.78
C VAL A 110 1.63 8.55 -22.83
N TYR A 111 1.48 7.23 -22.78
CA TYR A 111 2.13 6.27 -23.66
C TYR A 111 1.09 5.41 -24.38
N ALA A 112 1.36 5.04 -25.61
CA ALA A 112 0.64 4.00 -26.35
C ALA A 112 1.49 2.73 -26.47
N GLY A 113 0.89 1.55 -26.30
CA GLY A 113 1.54 0.25 -26.42
C GLY A 113 1.64 -0.51 -25.09
N ARG A 114 2.29 -1.68 -25.13
CA ARG A 114 2.38 -2.59 -23.97
C ARG A 114 3.23 -2.00 -22.84
N ARG A 115 2.86 -2.32 -21.60
CA ARG A 115 3.63 -2.03 -20.39
C ARG A 115 4.82 -3.00 -20.30
N GLY A 116 6.03 -2.48 -20.18
CA GLY A 116 7.23 -3.30 -19.96
C GLY A 116 8.47 -2.76 -20.66
N SER A 117 9.56 -3.51 -20.51
CA SER A 117 10.78 -3.35 -21.28
C SER A 117 11.21 -4.70 -21.81
N THR A 118 11.52 -4.80 -23.09
CA THR A 118 12.19 -5.98 -23.67
C THR A 118 13.63 -5.58 -23.90
N CYS A 119 14.58 -6.32 -23.30
CA CYS A 119 16.02 -6.07 -23.44
C CYS A 119 16.45 -4.61 -23.12
N GLY A 120 15.85 -3.98 -22.11
CA GLY A 120 16.18 -2.61 -21.68
C GLY A 120 15.52 -1.49 -22.48
N VAL A 121 14.76 -1.79 -23.55
CA VAL A 121 14.03 -0.77 -24.35
C VAL A 121 12.57 -0.73 -23.91
N SER A 122 12.05 0.46 -23.60
CA SER A 122 10.65 0.63 -23.20
C SER A 122 9.68 0.29 -24.33
N SER A 123 8.74 -0.61 -24.10
CA SER A 123 7.82 -1.12 -25.14
C SER A 123 6.68 -0.16 -25.53
N GLY A 124 6.63 1.07 -24.98
CA GLY A 124 5.57 2.05 -25.23
C GLY A 124 6.06 3.36 -25.85
N ARG A 125 5.31 3.88 -26.83
CA ARG A 125 5.58 5.15 -27.51
C ARG A 125 4.94 6.31 -26.74
N LEU A 126 5.73 7.33 -26.38
CA LEU A 126 5.23 8.55 -25.73
C LEU A 126 4.34 9.35 -26.68
N LEU A 127 3.08 9.57 -26.31
CA LEU A 127 2.12 10.41 -27.03
C LEU A 127 2.24 11.89 -26.65
N GLY A 128 2.45 12.17 -25.36
CA GLY A 128 2.56 13.55 -24.87
C GLY A 128 2.75 13.64 -23.36
N LYS A 129 2.91 14.86 -22.86
CA LYS A 129 3.08 15.18 -21.44
C LYS A 129 2.19 16.35 -21.05
N VAL A 130 1.58 16.26 -19.88
CA VAL A 130 0.84 17.35 -19.22
C VAL A 130 1.53 17.67 -17.90
N VAL A 131 1.62 18.96 -17.56
CA VAL A 131 2.11 19.42 -16.26
C VAL A 131 1.06 20.32 -15.63
N VAL A 132 0.53 19.91 -14.49
CA VAL A 132 -0.46 20.68 -13.73
C VAL A 132 0.25 21.29 -12.50
N PRO A 133 0.35 22.62 -12.40
CA PRO A 133 0.86 23.27 -11.19
C PRO A 133 -0.20 23.18 -10.08
N LEU A 134 0.24 22.82 -8.88
CA LEU A 134 -0.62 22.66 -7.71
C LEU A 134 -0.17 23.61 -6.60
N ASP A 135 -1.08 24.49 -6.17
CA ASP A 135 -0.93 25.23 -4.92
C ASP A 135 -1.57 24.44 -3.77
N LEU A 136 -0.76 23.61 -3.12
CA LEU A 136 -1.22 22.71 -2.07
C LEU A 136 -1.52 23.43 -0.75
N ARG A 137 -1.23 24.74 -0.61
CA ARG A 137 -1.50 25.48 0.62
C ARG A 137 -2.99 25.59 0.90
N ALA A 138 -3.78 25.96 -0.12
CA ALA A 138 -5.24 26.02 0.00
C ALA A 138 -5.85 24.63 0.23
N ALA A 139 -5.24 23.60 -0.36
CA ALA A 139 -5.69 22.21 -0.23
C ALA A 139 -5.52 21.63 1.19
N ALA A 140 -4.70 22.25 2.04
CA ALA A 140 -4.55 21.85 3.43
C ALA A 140 -5.76 22.23 4.30
N ALA A 141 -6.53 23.24 3.90
CA ALA A 141 -7.69 23.72 4.64
C ALA A 141 -9.02 23.23 4.06
N LYS A 142 -9.12 23.08 2.74
CA LYS A 142 -10.34 22.65 2.05
C LYS A 142 -10.04 21.91 0.75
N PRO A 143 -10.94 21.08 0.24
CA PRO A 143 -10.79 20.46 -1.07
C PRO A 143 -10.64 21.50 -2.19
N VAL A 144 -9.74 21.22 -3.14
CA VAL A 144 -9.45 22.08 -4.30
C VAL A 144 -9.38 21.22 -5.55
N VAL A 145 -10.09 21.61 -6.61
CA VAL A 145 -9.94 21.04 -7.95
C VAL A 145 -8.98 21.94 -8.73
N PHE A 146 -7.84 21.39 -9.16
CA PHE A 146 -6.84 22.13 -9.94
C PHE A 146 -7.09 22.04 -11.44
N HIS A 147 -7.67 20.93 -11.88
CA HIS A 147 -8.00 20.70 -13.28
C HIS A 147 -9.14 19.67 -13.38
N SER A 148 -10.08 19.88 -14.30
CA SER A 148 -11.07 18.88 -14.67
C SER A 148 -11.45 19.07 -16.14
N GLY A 149 -11.20 18.06 -16.97
CA GLY A 149 -11.58 18.07 -18.38
C GLY A 149 -10.42 17.73 -19.32
N TRP A 150 -10.65 18.03 -20.61
CA TRP A 150 -9.77 17.68 -21.71
C TRP A 150 -8.59 18.65 -21.88
N VAL A 151 -7.39 18.10 -22.10
CA VAL A 151 -6.15 18.83 -22.37
C VAL A 151 -5.47 18.29 -23.63
N ALA A 152 -5.09 19.15 -24.57
CA ALA A 152 -4.35 18.73 -25.74
C ALA A 152 -2.93 18.21 -25.37
N ILE A 153 -2.56 17.07 -25.94
CA ILE A 153 -1.27 16.38 -25.77
C ILE A 153 -0.63 16.11 -27.14
N GLY A 154 0.62 16.55 -27.34
CA GLY A 154 1.35 16.30 -28.58
C GLY A 154 2.51 17.28 -28.82
N LYS A 155 3.45 16.91 -29.70
CA LYS A 155 4.61 17.75 -30.06
C LYS A 155 4.15 19.00 -30.84
N ARG A 156 4.45 20.19 -30.32
CA ARG A 156 4.51 21.41 -31.14
C ARG A 156 5.62 21.21 -32.18
N ARG A 157 5.32 21.45 -33.47
CA ARG A 157 6.37 21.59 -34.49
C ARG A 157 7.25 22.78 -34.10
N ALA A 158 8.57 22.59 -34.13
CA ALA A 158 9.54 23.63 -33.80
C ALA A 158 9.32 24.84 -34.72
N GLY A 159 9.12 26.04 -34.16
CA GLY A 159 9.00 27.27 -34.94
C GLY A 159 8.04 28.36 -34.41
N ARG A 160 7.15 28.07 -33.44
CA ARG A 160 6.24 29.09 -32.87
C ARG A 160 6.68 29.52 -31.48
N LYS A 161 6.93 30.83 -31.28
CA LYS A 161 7.33 31.46 -30.00
C LYS A 161 6.48 30.93 -28.82
N PRO A 162 7.07 30.73 -27.62
CA PRO A 162 6.31 30.37 -26.44
C PRO A 162 5.28 31.47 -26.15
N ALA A 163 4.00 31.10 -26.10
CA ALA A 163 2.98 31.94 -25.49
C ALA A 163 3.35 32.11 -24.01
N ALA A 164 3.27 33.35 -23.53
CA ALA A 164 3.60 33.71 -22.15
C ALA A 164 2.90 32.78 -21.15
N ALA A 165 3.58 32.50 -20.04
CA ALA A 165 3.03 31.79 -18.90
C ALA A 165 1.78 32.55 -18.40
N GLY A 166 0.59 32.05 -18.78
CA GLY A 166 -0.68 32.73 -18.51
C GLY A 166 -1.79 32.47 -19.52
N ALA A 167 -1.51 31.85 -20.68
CA ALA A 167 -2.57 31.51 -21.63
C ALA A 167 -3.48 30.39 -21.09
N ALA A 168 -4.74 30.74 -20.86
CA ALA A 168 -5.81 29.91 -20.34
C ALA A 168 -5.99 28.59 -21.11
N PHE A 169 -6.43 27.57 -20.39
CA PHE A 169 -6.90 26.29 -20.91
C PHE A 169 -8.15 26.50 -21.76
N GLY A 170 -7.99 26.78 -23.05
CA GLY A 170 -9.13 26.94 -23.95
C GLY A 170 -8.70 27.02 -25.41
N GLY A 171 -8.88 25.93 -26.15
CA GLY A 171 -8.66 25.89 -27.59
C GLY A 171 -8.41 24.47 -28.10
N ALA A 172 -9.47 23.83 -28.61
CA ALA A 172 -9.37 22.57 -29.34
C ALA A 172 -8.65 22.80 -30.67
N ALA A 173 -7.32 22.63 -30.69
CA ALA A 173 -6.57 22.62 -31.93
C ALA A 173 -6.79 21.28 -32.65
N ALA A 174 -7.49 21.32 -33.79
CA ALA A 174 -7.71 20.18 -34.66
C ALA A 174 -6.36 19.54 -35.04
N GLY A 175 -6.18 18.26 -34.71
CA GLY A 175 -4.97 17.48 -35.02
C GLY A 175 -4.09 17.09 -33.82
N HIS A 176 -4.44 17.46 -32.60
CA HIS A 176 -3.74 17.00 -31.40
C HIS A 176 -4.51 15.89 -30.69
N ALA A 177 -3.79 14.90 -30.14
CA ALA A 177 -4.38 13.98 -29.17
C ALA A 177 -4.82 14.77 -27.93
N GLN A 178 -5.80 14.28 -27.19
CA GLN A 178 -6.33 14.93 -26.00
C GLN A 178 -6.33 13.94 -24.84
N LEU A 179 -6.08 14.44 -23.63
CA LEU A 179 -6.15 13.70 -22.37
C LEU A 179 -7.24 14.32 -21.51
N ASN A 180 -8.25 13.56 -21.15
CA ASN A 180 -9.13 13.89 -20.04
C ASN A 180 -8.44 13.51 -18.74
N LEU A 181 -8.53 14.38 -17.74
CA LEU A 181 -8.14 14.08 -16.38
C LEU A 181 -8.86 15.01 -15.41
N THR A 182 -9.04 14.53 -14.18
CA THR A 182 -9.41 15.37 -13.04
C THR A 182 -8.30 15.30 -12.00
N VAL A 183 -7.81 16.46 -11.57
CA VAL A 183 -6.78 16.61 -10.55
C VAL A 183 -7.37 17.43 -9.43
N ARG A 184 -7.51 16.82 -8.26
CA ARG A 184 -7.98 17.49 -7.04
C ARG A 184 -7.05 17.19 -5.88
N ALA A 185 -7.05 18.04 -4.87
CA ALA A 185 -6.44 17.72 -3.59
C ALA A 185 -7.38 18.05 -2.45
N GLU A 186 -7.26 17.32 -1.36
CA GLU A 186 -8.12 17.43 -0.20
C GLU A 186 -7.30 17.28 1.10
N PRO A 187 -7.74 17.94 2.20
CA PRO A 187 -7.18 17.72 3.51
C PRO A 187 -7.33 16.26 3.92
N ASP A 188 -6.28 15.70 4.51
CA ASP A 188 -6.23 14.31 4.96
C ASP A 188 -5.53 14.26 6.32
N PRO A 189 -6.15 14.77 7.40
CA PRO A 189 -5.49 14.83 8.71
C PRO A 189 -5.21 13.42 9.24
N ARG A 190 -4.03 13.24 9.85
CA ARG A 190 -3.57 11.93 10.35
C ARG A 190 -2.97 12.02 11.74
N PHE A 191 -3.22 11.01 12.57
CA PHE A 191 -2.39 10.78 13.75
C PHE A 191 -1.08 10.11 13.33
N VAL A 192 0.03 10.56 13.90
CA VAL A 192 1.36 10.01 13.63
C VAL A 192 1.91 9.47 14.93
N PHE A 193 2.31 8.22 14.92
CA PHE A 193 2.93 7.53 16.04
C PHE A 193 4.32 7.06 15.64
N GLU A 194 5.28 7.18 16.56
CA GLU A 194 6.64 6.72 16.36
C GLU A 194 7.06 5.82 17.51
N PHE A 195 7.54 4.64 17.18
CA PHE A 195 8.16 3.74 18.15
C PHE A 195 9.51 4.32 18.55
N ASP A 196 9.79 4.41 19.86
CA ASP A 196 11.07 4.91 20.34
C ASP A 196 12.21 3.88 20.23
N GLY A 197 11.87 2.62 19.95
CA GLY A 197 12.77 1.48 19.73
C GLY A 197 12.15 0.38 18.87
N GLU A 198 12.83 -0.76 18.76
CA GLU A 198 12.37 -1.91 17.97
C GLU A 198 11.23 -2.64 18.69
N PRO A 199 10.19 -3.14 18.00
CA PRO A 199 9.04 -3.80 18.64
C PRO A 199 9.41 -4.94 19.59
N GLU A 200 10.44 -5.73 19.27
CA GLU A 200 10.94 -6.83 20.11
C GLU A 200 11.58 -6.37 21.42
N CYS A 201 12.00 -5.11 21.51
CA CYS A 201 12.58 -4.49 22.69
C CYS A 201 11.55 -3.90 23.65
N SER A 202 10.25 -4.11 23.39
CA SER A 202 9.14 -3.56 24.21
C SER A 202 9.19 -2.02 24.35
N PRO A 203 9.12 -1.28 23.22
CA PRO A 203 9.32 0.16 23.16
C PRO A 203 8.11 0.96 23.66
N GLN A 204 8.31 2.25 23.93
CA GLN A 204 7.20 3.19 24.01
C GLN A 204 6.80 3.67 22.60
N VAL A 205 5.54 4.07 22.47
CA VAL A 205 5.00 4.63 21.24
C VAL A 205 4.55 6.06 21.52
N LEU A 206 5.17 6.99 20.82
CA LEU A 206 4.99 8.42 20.99
C LEU A 206 4.06 8.96 19.90
N GLN A 207 3.00 9.69 20.27
CA GLN A 207 2.29 10.54 19.31
C GLN A 207 3.18 11.72 18.94
N VAL A 208 3.38 11.92 17.64
CA VAL A 208 4.23 12.97 17.07
C VAL A 208 3.36 14.05 16.44
N GLN A 209 3.57 15.30 16.88
CA GLN A 209 2.95 16.47 16.27
C GLN A 209 4.00 17.58 16.10
N GLY A 210 4.52 17.72 14.88
CA GLY A 210 5.60 18.68 14.61
C GLY A 210 6.85 18.34 15.41
N ARG A 211 7.19 19.18 16.40
CA ARG A 211 8.32 18.94 17.33
C ARG A 211 7.89 18.31 18.65
N MET A 212 6.59 18.28 18.94
CA MET A 212 6.06 17.69 20.16
C MET A 212 6.00 16.17 20.01
N ARG A 213 6.43 15.47 21.06
CA ARG A 213 6.37 14.02 21.20
C ARG A 213 5.77 13.69 22.55
N GLN A 214 4.68 12.94 22.56
CA GLN A 214 3.97 12.56 23.79
C GLN A 214 3.82 11.04 23.85
N PRO A 215 4.18 10.38 24.96
CA PRO A 215 3.93 8.95 25.11
C PRO A 215 2.42 8.69 25.09
N MET A 216 1.99 7.70 24.31
CA MET A 216 0.60 7.29 24.21
C MET A 216 0.40 5.82 24.56
N PHE A 217 1.36 4.97 24.16
CA PHE A 217 1.29 3.54 24.42
C PHE A 217 2.65 2.99 24.84
N THR A 218 2.62 1.80 25.43
CA THR A 218 3.81 0.97 25.62
C THR A 218 3.56 -0.39 24.97
N CYS A 219 4.58 -0.92 24.30
CA CYS A 219 4.54 -2.24 23.70
C CYS A 219 5.24 -3.23 24.62
N LYS A 220 4.68 -4.43 24.74
CA LYS A 220 5.29 -5.57 25.44
C LYS A 220 5.41 -6.74 24.48
N PHE A 221 6.64 -7.04 24.09
CA PHE A 221 6.93 -8.22 23.30
C PHE A 221 7.03 -9.46 24.20
N SER A 222 6.49 -10.58 23.72
CA SER A 222 6.66 -11.88 24.35
C SER A 222 6.88 -12.96 23.29
N CYS A 223 7.80 -13.87 23.56
CA CYS A 223 8.04 -15.06 22.76
C CYS A 223 7.73 -16.29 23.62
N ARG A 224 6.63 -16.98 23.33
CA ARG A 224 6.21 -18.18 24.06
C ARG A 224 7.04 -19.38 23.60
N SER A 225 7.59 -20.12 24.57
CA SER A 225 8.23 -21.41 24.32
C SER A 225 7.16 -22.49 24.06
N ASN A 226 7.56 -23.58 23.39
CA ASN A 226 6.70 -24.73 23.13
C ASN A 226 6.14 -25.37 24.42
N SER A 227 6.79 -25.14 25.58
CA SER A 227 6.32 -25.56 26.91
C SER A 227 5.02 -24.88 27.34
N ASP A 228 4.86 -23.60 27.01
CA ASP A 228 3.75 -22.77 27.51
C ASP A 228 2.47 -22.92 26.68
N LEU A 229 2.59 -23.48 25.47
CA LEU A 229 1.46 -23.78 24.59
C LEU A 229 0.78 -25.12 24.94
N ARG A 230 1.50 -26.03 25.61
CA ARG A 230 0.95 -27.32 26.07
C ARG A 230 0.30 -27.25 27.44
N SER A 231 0.62 -26.24 28.26
CA SER A 231 0.14 -26.13 29.64
C SER A 231 -1.33 -25.70 29.77
N ARG A 232 -2.03 -25.37 28.67
CA ARG A 232 -3.49 -25.10 28.69
C ARG A 232 -4.36 -26.23 28.14
N SER A 233 -3.77 -27.36 27.72
CA SER A 233 -4.55 -28.46 27.13
C SER A 233 -4.00 -29.84 27.47
N VAL A 234 -3.91 -30.18 28.75
CA VAL A 234 -4.00 -31.57 29.23
C VAL A 234 -4.56 -31.52 30.66
N GLN A 235 -5.87 -31.74 30.82
CA GLN A 235 -6.37 -32.31 32.07
C GLN A 235 -5.65 -33.64 32.24
N SER A 236 -4.94 -33.77 33.36
CA SER A 236 -4.20 -34.96 33.74
C SER A 236 -5.14 -36.16 33.86
N ASP A 237 -5.03 -37.10 32.93
CA ASP A 237 -5.48 -38.48 33.17
C ASP A 237 -4.35 -39.25 33.87
N PRO A 238 -4.55 -39.77 35.09
CA PRO A 238 -3.56 -40.55 35.79
C PRO A 238 -3.69 -42.01 35.36
N GLY A 239 -2.90 -42.43 34.37
CA GLY A 239 -2.82 -43.86 34.05
C GLY A 239 -2.18 -44.15 32.72
N ASN A 240 -0.91 -44.51 32.73
CA ASN A 240 -0.39 -45.78 32.19
C ASN A 240 1.10 -45.61 31.91
N GLY A 241 1.92 -46.26 32.74
CA GLY A 241 3.37 -46.31 32.55
C GLY A 241 3.73 -47.12 31.31
N GLY A 242 4.64 -46.60 30.50
CA GLY A 242 5.30 -47.39 29.47
C GLY A 242 5.89 -46.60 28.32
N ARG A 243 7.22 -46.46 28.33
CA ARG A 243 8.09 -46.31 27.14
C ARG A 243 8.08 -44.93 26.44
N ASN A 244 8.68 -43.91 27.06
CA ASN A 244 8.99 -42.62 26.40
C ASN A 244 10.50 -42.32 26.24
N TRP A 245 11.37 -43.34 26.27
CA TRP A 245 12.82 -43.11 26.17
C TRP A 245 13.34 -42.91 24.74
N LEU A 246 12.54 -43.25 23.70
CA LEU A 246 12.96 -43.15 22.30
C LEU A 246 12.66 -41.79 21.62
N ALA A 247 12.01 -40.84 22.32
CA ALA A 247 11.81 -39.48 21.80
C ALA A 247 13.04 -38.57 21.93
N LYS A 248 14.16 -39.06 22.51
CA LYS A 248 15.37 -38.26 22.78
C LYS A 248 16.42 -38.22 21.66
N PHE A 249 16.22 -38.93 20.55
CA PHE A 249 17.17 -38.92 19.41
C PHE A 249 16.67 -38.15 18.17
N GLY A 250 15.44 -37.62 18.21
CA GLY A 250 14.92 -36.70 17.19
C GLY A 250 15.12 -35.25 17.61
N SER A 251 16.35 -34.77 17.45
CA SER A 251 16.84 -33.39 17.66
C SER A 251 15.75 -32.31 17.77
N GLU A 252 15.40 -31.94 19.01
CA GLU A 252 14.64 -30.72 19.32
C GLU A 252 15.30 -29.48 18.69
N ARG A 253 16.63 -29.52 18.55
CA ARG A 253 17.47 -28.52 17.87
C ARG A 253 17.21 -28.46 16.35
N GLU A 254 16.78 -29.55 15.72
CA GLU A 254 16.47 -29.62 14.28
C GLU A 254 15.05 -29.11 13.97
N ARG A 255 14.11 -29.23 14.93
CA ARG A 255 12.77 -28.62 14.82
C ARG A 255 12.79 -27.13 15.16
N ALA A 256 13.57 -26.71 16.16
CA ALA A 256 13.70 -25.31 16.57
C ALA A 256 14.34 -24.40 15.50
N GLY A 257 15.07 -24.97 14.52
CA GLY A 257 15.67 -24.24 13.40
C GLY A 257 14.78 -24.10 12.16
N LYS A 258 13.61 -24.73 12.11
CA LYS A 258 12.74 -24.80 10.90
C LYS A 258 11.42 -24.05 11.03
N GLU A 259 11.10 -23.50 12.21
CA GLU A 259 9.84 -22.84 12.51
C GLU A 259 10.06 -21.61 13.42
N ARG A 260 9.40 -20.49 13.13
CA ARG A 260 9.33 -19.29 13.99
C ARG A 260 7.89 -19.09 14.42
N LYS A 261 7.64 -19.12 15.73
CA LYS A 261 6.28 -19.11 16.31
C LYS A 261 6.24 -18.46 17.69
N GLY A 262 5.03 -18.22 18.18
CA GLY A 262 4.78 -17.84 19.57
C GLY A 262 5.11 -16.38 19.89
N TRP A 263 5.40 -15.54 18.90
CA TRP A 263 5.61 -14.12 19.10
C TRP A 263 4.28 -13.40 19.26
N SER A 264 4.24 -12.47 20.22
CA SER A 264 3.14 -11.54 20.36
C SER A 264 3.62 -10.20 20.89
N VAL A 265 2.92 -9.14 20.52
CA VAL A 265 3.11 -7.77 21.02
C VAL A 265 1.79 -7.30 21.61
N THR A 266 1.78 -7.05 22.92
CA THR A 266 0.66 -6.40 23.59
C THR A 266 0.91 -4.90 23.64
N VAL A 267 -0.07 -4.10 23.23
CA VAL A 267 -0.05 -2.65 23.35
C VAL A 267 -0.84 -2.27 24.60
N HIS A 268 -0.22 -1.49 25.47
CA HIS A 268 -0.81 -0.98 26.69
C HIS A 268 -1.00 0.53 26.59
N ASP A 269 -2.07 1.04 27.18
CA ASP A 269 -2.26 2.47 27.39
C ASP A 269 -1.33 3.01 28.50
N LEU A 270 -1.47 4.30 28.83
CA LEU A 270 -0.69 4.94 29.89
C LEU A 270 -1.01 4.44 31.31
N SER A 271 -2.17 3.79 31.50
CA SER A 271 -2.53 3.13 32.77
C SER A 271 -1.89 1.75 32.92
N GLY A 272 -1.31 1.21 31.84
CA GLY A 272 -0.80 -0.16 31.77
C GLY A 272 -1.86 -1.18 31.37
N SER A 273 -3.08 -0.75 31.04
CA SER A 273 -4.16 -1.62 30.59
C SER A 273 -3.92 -2.08 29.14
N PRO A 274 -4.06 -3.37 28.82
CA PRO A 274 -3.86 -3.87 27.47
C PRO A 274 -5.01 -3.44 26.56
N VAL A 275 -4.71 -2.69 25.50
CA VAL A 275 -5.69 -2.09 24.59
C VAL A 275 -5.64 -2.66 23.16
N ALA A 276 -4.57 -3.36 22.79
CA ALA A 276 -4.49 -4.13 21.56
C ALA A 276 -3.46 -5.26 21.68
N LEU A 277 -3.57 -6.28 20.83
CA LEU A 277 -2.63 -7.41 20.79
C LEU A 277 -2.41 -7.86 19.35
N ALA A 278 -1.15 -7.99 18.95
CA ALA A 278 -0.78 -8.74 17.77
C ALA A 278 -0.18 -10.08 18.21
N SER A 279 -0.70 -11.20 17.71
CA SER A 279 -0.19 -12.54 18.06
C SER A 279 -0.02 -13.38 16.82
N MET A 280 1.12 -14.07 16.70
CA MET A 280 1.29 -15.12 15.69
C MET A 280 0.28 -16.23 15.92
N VAL A 281 -0.53 -16.51 14.91
CA VAL A 281 -1.52 -17.60 14.89
C VAL A 281 -1.15 -18.69 13.89
N THR A 282 -0.36 -18.34 12.87
CA THR A 282 0.21 -19.30 11.92
C THR A 282 1.72 -19.15 11.96
N PRO A 283 2.46 -20.22 12.29
CA PRO A 283 3.90 -20.15 12.38
C PRO A 283 4.54 -19.86 11.03
N PHE A 284 5.67 -19.17 11.04
CA PHE A 284 6.47 -18.96 9.86
C PHE A 284 7.37 -20.18 9.67
N VAL A 285 7.25 -20.86 8.53
CA VAL A 285 7.94 -22.13 8.26
C VAL A 285 8.57 -22.07 6.87
N ALA A 286 9.79 -22.62 6.74
CA ALA A 286 10.44 -22.77 5.45
C ALA A 286 9.67 -23.74 4.55
N SER A 287 9.46 -23.39 3.29
CA SER A 287 8.81 -24.28 2.32
C SER A 287 9.74 -25.45 1.98
N PRO A 288 9.22 -26.67 1.74
CA PRO A 288 10.05 -27.84 1.48
C PRO A 288 11.10 -27.59 0.39
N GLY A 289 12.35 -27.95 0.66
CA GLY A 289 13.47 -27.74 -0.28
C GLY A 289 13.95 -26.29 -0.41
N THR A 290 13.45 -25.37 0.41
CA THR A 290 13.87 -23.97 0.45
C THR A 290 14.13 -23.51 1.89
N ASP A 291 14.76 -22.35 2.04
CA ASP A 291 14.92 -21.67 3.32
C ASP A 291 13.95 -20.48 3.48
N ARG A 292 12.84 -20.47 2.72
CA ARG A 292 11.95 -19.31 2.56
C ARG A 292 10.53 -19.62 2.99
N VAL A 293 9.88 -18.64 3.61
CA VAL A 293 8.41 -18.60 3.77
C VAL A 293 7.81 -18.25 2.41
N SER A 294 7.06 -19.16 1.79
CA SER A 294 6.48 -18.94 0.46
C SER A 294 5.05 -18.42 0.56
N ARG A 295 4.54 -17.86 -0.54
CA ARG A 295 3.15 -17.39 -0.62
C ARG A 295 2.12 -18.50 -0.46
N SER A 296 2.45 -19.75 -0.81
CA SER A 296 1.57 -20.91 -0.62
C SER A 296 1.53 -21.41 0.83
N ASN A 297 2.48 -20.98 1.66
CA ASN A 297 2.51 -21.29 3.09
C ASN A 297 2.93 -20.05 3.89
N PRO A 298 2.10 -18.99 3.94
CA PRO A 298 2.45 -17.75 4.60
C PRO A 298 2.38 -17.91 6.12
N GLY A 299 3.22 -17.15 6.83
CA GLY A 299 3.06 -16.96 8.27
C GLY A 299 1.95 -15.95 8.55
N GLY A 300 1.34 -16.02 9.73
CA GLY A 300 0.10 -15.31 10.02
C GLY A 300 0.04 -14.72 11.43
N TRP A 301 -0.42 -13.48 11.51
CA TRP A 301 -0.73 -12.75 12.73
C TRP A 301 -2.22 -12.46 12.82
N LEU A 302 -2.76 -12.51 14.03
CA LEU A 302 -4.07 -12.01 14.36
C LEU A 302 -3.91 -10.75 15.21
N ILE A 303 -4.58 -9.69 14.79
CA ILE A 303 -4.70 -8.44 15.53
C ILE A 303 -6.01 -8.50 16.29
N LEU A 304 -5.92 -8.31 17.60
CA LEU A 304 -7.00 -8.44 18.56
C LEU A 304 -7.20 -7.12 19.29
N ARG A 305 -8.45 -6.82 19.62
CA ARG A 305 -8.83 -5.69 20.47
C ARG A 305 -9.71 -6.19 21.63
N PRO A 306 -9.65 -5.57 22.81
CA PRO A 306 -10.59 -5.88 23.88
C PRO A 306 -11.95 -5.24 23.57
N VAL A 307 -13.01 -6.04 23.61
CA VAL A 307 -14.41 -5.59 23.53
C VAL A 307 -15.15 -6.27 24.69
N ASP A 308 -15.74 -5.48 25.58
CA ASP A 308 -16.47 -5.96 26.76
C ASP A 308 -15.69 -7.00 27.59
N GLY A 309 -14.38 -6.76 27.77
CA GLY A 309 -13.48 -7.63 28.53
C GLY A 309 -13.02 -8.90 27.79
N THR A 310 -13.45 -9.10 26.54
CA THR A 310 -13.06 -10.25 25.71
C THR A 310 -12.19 -9.82 24.53
N TRP A 311 -11.14 -10.58 24.20
CA TRP A 311 -10.31 -10.32 23.03
C TRP A 311 -11.04 -10.76 21.75
N THR A 312 -11.34 -9.79 20.88
CA THR A 312 -12.02 -10.03 19.60
C THR A 312 -11.07 -9.80 18.42
N PRO A 313 -11.15 -10.62 17.36
CA PRO A 313 -10.33 -10.44 16.16
C PRO A 313 -10.74 -9.18 15.41
N TRP A 314 -9.77 -8.30 15.17
CA TRP A 314 -9.92 -7.08 14.38
C TRP A 314 -9.42 -7.26 12.94
N GLY A 315 -8.33 -8.00 12.77
CA GLY A 315 -7.77 -8.26 11.45
C GLY A 315 -6.73 -9.35 11.42
N ARG A 316 -6.48 -9.90 10.24
CA ARG A 316 -5.49 -10.96 9.99
C ARG A 316 -4.44 -10.46 9.01
N LEU A 317 -3.18 -10.53 9.42
CA LEU A 317 -2.02 -10.23 8.57
C LEU A 317 -1.33 -11.53 8.18
N GLU A 318 -1.16 -11.77 6.90
CA GLU A 318 -0.33 -12.84 6.37
C GLU A 318 0.91 -12.25 5.69
N CYS A 319 2.05 -12.93 5.84
CA CYS A 319 3.34 -12.48 5.35
C CYS A 319 4.16 -13.64 4.78
N TRP A 320 4.88 -13.36 3.69
CA TRP A 320 5.77 -14.31 3.03
C TRP A 320 6.95 -13.59 2.37
N ARG A 321 8.00 -14.33 2.00
CA ARG A 321 9.13 -13.81 1.24
C ARG A 321 8.93 -14.09 -0.24
N GLU A 322 8.65 -13.05 -1.01
CA GLU A 322 8.53 -13.10 -2.46
C GLU A 322 9.90 -12.89 -3.13
N ARG A 323 10.17 -13.68 -4.17
CA ARG A 323 11.41 -13.58 -4.95
C ARG A 323 11.26 -12.50 -6.01
N GLY A 324 12.23 -11.60 -6.10
CA GLY A 324 12.28 -10.61 -7.19
C GLY A 324 12.38 -11.28 -8.56
N GLY A 325 11.57 -10.81 -9.52
CA GLY A 325 11.64 -11.26 -10.91
C GLY A 325 12.93 -10.82 -11.59
N ALA A 326 13.33 -11.49 -12.69
CA ALA A 326 14.49 -11.12 -13.48
C ALA A 326 14.37 -9.67 -14.00
N GLY A 327 15.08 -8.74 -13.37
CA GLY A 327 15.04 -7.29 -13.67
C GLY A 327 14.33 -6.41 -12.64
N ALA A 328 13.68 -6.98 -11.62
CA ALA A 328 13.12 -6.27 -10.47
C ALA A 328 13.99 -6.56 -9.23
N GLY A 329 14.51 -5.52 -8.60
CA GLY A 329 15.54 -5.65 -7.56
C GLY A 329 15.11 -6.43 -6.32
N GLY A 330 15.92 -7.41 -5.95
CA GLY A 330 15.93 -8.08 -4.63
C GLY A 330 14.66 -8.86 -4.26
N ASP A 331 14.74 -9.58 -3.14
CA ASP A 331 13.55 -10.18 -2.51
C ASP A 331 12.66 -9.08 -1.88
N SER A 332 11.36 -9.36 -1.76
CA SER A 332 10.36 -8.52 -1.09
C SER A 332 9.59 -9.30 -0.03
N LEU A 333 9.20 -8.62 1.05
CA LEU A 333 8.23 -9.11 2.02
C LEU A 333 6.84 -8.89 1.42
N GLY A 334 6.22 -9.96 0.91
CA GLY A 334 4.82 -9.94 0.50
C GLY A 334 3.92 -9.98 1.72
N TYR A 335 2.81 -9.24 1.67
CA TYR A 335 1.82 -9.20 2.73
C TYR A 335 0.40 -9.18 2.20
N ARG A 336 -0.53 -9.72 2.98
CA ARG A 336 -1.98 -9.62 2.78
C ARG A 336 -2.63 -9.32 4.13
N PHE A 337 -3.46 -8.29 4.19
CA PHE A 337 -4.20 -7.91 5.38
C PHE A 337 -5.70 -7.92 5.12
N GLU A 338 -6.41 -8.65 5.98
CA GLU A 338 -7.85 -8.81 5.96
C GLU A 338 -8.46 -8.22 7.23
N LEU A 339 -9.48 -7.38 7.09
CA LEU A 339 -10.28 -6.93 8.24
C LEU A 339 -11.35 -7.97 8.55
N VAL A 340 -11.56 -8.27 9.83
CA VAL A 340 -12.61 -9.18 10.29
C VAL A 340 -13.82 -8.33 10.71
N PRO A 341 -14.97 -8.42 10.00
CA PRO A 341 -16.15 -7.64 10.37
C PRO A 341 -16.78 -8.16 11.66
N ASP A 342 -17.11 -7.26 12.60
CA ASP A 342 -17.70 -7.62 13.90
C ASP A 342 -19.09 -8.28 13.82
N HIS A 343 -19.78 -8.14 12.68
CA HIS A 343 -21.23 -8.37 12.55
C HIS A 343 -21.59 -9.42 11.49
N THR A 344 -20.60 -10.09 10.87
CA THR A 344 -20.88 -11.18 9.94
C THR A 344 -20.61 -12.52 10.60
N ASN A 345 -21.68 -13.27 10.90
CA ASN A 345 -21.62 -14.69 11.33
C ASN A 345 -20.86 -15.62 10.35
N SER A 346 -20.37 -15.11 9.22
CA SER A 346 -19.58 -15.87 8.25
C SER A 346 -18.10 -16.02 8.63
N GLY A 347 -17.55 -15.18 9.53
CA GLY A 347 -16.13 -15.24 9.92
C GLY A 347 -15.13 -15.00 8.78
N VAL A 348 -15.60 -14.57 7.61
CA VAL A 348 -14.77 -14.33 6.42
C VAL A 348 -14.22 -12.90 6.45
N GLY A 349 -12.89 -12.77 6.49
CA GLY A 349 -12.22 -11.48 6.43
C GLY A 349 -12.31 -10.82 5.04
N VAL A 350 -12.23 -9.50 4.99
CA VAL A 350 -12.20 -8.73 3.74
C VAL A 350 -10.80 -8.20 3.49
N CYS A 351 -10.18 -8.63 2.39
CA CYS A 351 -8.85 -8.15 2.00
C CYS A 351 -8.88 -6.65 1.68
N VAL A 352 -8.17 -5.87 2.47
CA VAL A 352 -8.07 -4.41 2.32
C VAL A 352 -6.69 -3.94 1.88
N ALA A 353 -5.67 -4.80 1.99
CA ALA A 353 -4.33 -4.50 1.49
C ALA A 353 -3.58 -5.77 1.12
N GLU A 354 -2.98 -5.78 -0.08
CA GLU A 354 -2.06 -6.82 -0.51
C GLU A 354 -0.95 -6.18 -1.37
N SER A 355 0.30 -6.32 -0.96
CA SER A 355 1.44 -5.76 -1.68
C SER A 355 2.76 -6.37 -1.23
N GLY A 356 3.89 -5.75 -1.59
CA GLY A 356 5.21 -6.14 -1.16
C GLY A 356 6.10 -4.97 -0.75
N VAL A 357 6.93 -5.19 0.27
CA VAL A 357 7.95 -4.24 0.73
C VAL A 357 9.34 -4.78 0.38
N PRO A 358 10.24 -4.02 -0.27
CA PRO A 358 11.59 -4.49 -0.56
C PRO A 358 12.36 -4.86 0.71
N VAL A 359 12.86 -6.09 0.79
CA VAL A 359 13.56 -6.59 1.99
C VAL A 359 14.86 -5.82 2.27
N SER A 360 15.58 -5.43 1.22
CA SER A 360 16.91 -4.81 1.33
C SER A 360 16.89 -3.37 1.85
N LYS A 361 15.84 -2.60 1.51
CA LYS A 361 15.75 -1.17 1.82
C LYS A 361 14.61 -0.85 2.78
N GLY A 362 13.71 -1.79 3.02
CA GLY A 362 12.44 -1.51 3.66
C GLY A 362 11.52 -0.71 2.75
N GLY A 363 10.51 -0.10 3.36
CA GLY A 363 9.51 0.67 2.64
C GLY A 363 8.34 1.00 3.54
N ARG A 364 7.13 0.97 2.98
CA ARG A 364 5.92 1.27 3.72
C ARG A 364 4.87 0.21 3.47
N PHE A 365 4.33 -0.34 4.53
CA PHE A 365 3.01 -0.97 4.51
C PHE A 365 1.97 0.14 4.43
N ALA A 366 0.90 -0.07 3.66
CA ALA A 366 -0.17 0.90 3.52
C ALA A 366 -1.51 0.20 3.27
N ILE A 367 -2.55 0.76 3.89
CA ILE A 367 -3.95 0.46 3.60
C ILE A 367 -4.56 1.77 3.09
N ASP A 368 -4.89 1.78 1.80
CA ASP A 368 -5.53 2.92 1.14
C ASP A 368 -6.70 2.43 0.28
N LEU A 369 -7.92 2.73 0.75
CA LEU A 369 -9.17 2.35 0.10
C LEU A 369 -9.57 3.32 -1.02
N THR A 370 -8.70 4.27 -1.39
CA THR A 370 -8.92 5.20 -2.51
C THR A 370 -9.10 4.49 -3.86
N ALA A 371 -8.42 3.34 -4.04
CA ALA A 371 -8.55 2.51 -5.24
C ALA A 371 -9.53 1.34 -5.05
N ALA A 372 -9.92 1.05 -3.81
CA ALA A 372 -10.75 -0.11 -3.45
C ALA A 372 -12.24 0.28 -3.43
N GLN A 373 -12.89 0.12 -4.58
CA GLN A 373 -14.32 -0.17 -4.67
C GLN A 373 -14.50 -1.39 -5.59
N PRO A 374 -15.54 -2.21 -5.35
CA PRO A 374 -15.45 -3.66 -5.45
C PRO A 374 -15.62 -4.16 -6.89
N PHE A 375 -14.95 -5.26 -7.21
CA PHE A 375 -14.97 -6.00 -8.49
C PHE A 375 -14.20 -5.36 -9.66
N GLY A 376 -12.90 -5.15 -9.47
CA GLY A 376 -11.98 -4.77 -10.53
C GLY A 376 -10.80 -5.73 -10.68
N ARG A 377 -11.04 -6.89 -11.31
CA ARG A 377 -10.08 -7.76 -12.04
C ARG A 377 -8.58 -7.57 -11.74
N SER A 378 -8.04 -8.43 -10.88
CA SER A 378 -6.67 -8.94 -11.02
C SER A 378 -6.59 -10.40 -10.55
N GLY A 379 -7.20 -11.29 -11.33
CA GLY A 379 -7.04 -12.74 -11.27
C GLY A 379 -7.25 -13.31 -12.66
N SER A 380 -6.33 -14.15 -13.11
CA SER A 380 -6.30 -14.83 -14.43
C SER A 380 -7.53 -15.75 -14.67
N PRO A 381 -7.76 -16.24 -15.91
CA PRO A 381 -9.08 -16.59 -16.42
C PRO A 381 -9.53 -17.99 -15.97
N GLY A 382 -10.78 -18.10 -15.54
CA GLY A 382 -11.39 -19.39 -15.22
C GLY A 382 -12.87 -19.25 -14.86
N CYS A 383 -13.71 -19.52 -15.85
CA CYS A 383 -15.07 -20.06 -15.73
C CYS A 383 -16.21 -19.24 -15.06
N SER A 384 -17.03 -18.68 -15.96
CA SER A 384 -18.50 -18.69 -15.99
C SER A 384 -19.34 -17.64 -15.21
N PRO A 385 -20.36 -17.05 -15.87
CA PRO A 385 -21.24 -16.01 -15.31
C PRO A 385 -22.55 -16.60 -14.77
N ARG A 386 -23.07 -16.06 -13.67
CA ARG A 386 -24.52 -15.98 -13.35
C ARG A 386 -24.71 -15.34 -11.98
N GLY A 387 -25.64 -14.39 -11.89
CA GLY A 387 -26.08 -13.83 -10.62
C GLY A 387 -26.56 -12.39 -10.75
N SER A 388 -27.70 -12.20 -11.42
CA SER A 388 -28.51 -10.99 -11.31
C SER A 388 -28.95 -10.82 -9.86
N GLY A 389 -28.72 -9.67 -9.28
CA GLY A 389 -29.17 -9.30 -7.95
C GLY A 389 -29.00 -7.81 -7.75
N ASP A 390 -30.11 -7.08 -7.87
CA ASP A 390 -30.22 -5.67 -7.48
C ASP A 390 -29.79 -5.52 -6.01
N PHE A 391 -28.70 -4.79 -5.76
CA PHE A 391 -28.35 -4.32 -4.42
C PHE A 391 -28.12 -2.81 -4.45
N GLY A 392 -29.24 -2.10 -4.57
CA GLY A 392 -29.37 -0.73 -4.08
C GLY A 392 -29.46 -0.75 -2.55
N HIS A 393 -28.82 0.23 -1.91
CA HIS A 393 -28.71 0.48 -0.47
C HIS A 393 -27.51 -0.16 0.28
N GLY A 394 -26.47 0.65 0.47
CA GLY A 394 -25.81 0.77 1.78
C GLY A 394 -24.87 -0.34 2.26
N LEU A 395 -24.13 -1.03 1.37
CA LEU A 395 -23.17 -2.06 1.77
C LEU A 395 -21.99 -1.49 2.56
N TRP A 396 -22.17 -1.46 3.89
CA TRP A 396 -21.09 -1.64 4.86
C TRP A 396 -20.30 -2.90 4.52
N PRO A 397 -18.96 -2.89 4.70
CA PRO A 397 -18.22 -1.87 5.45
C PRO A 397 -17.79 -0.66 4.59
N PHE A 398 -18.23 -0.53 3.34
CA PHE A 398 -17.62 0.41 2.38
C PHE A 398 -18.44 1.66 2.05
N GLY A 399 -19.63 1.82 2.63
CA GLY A 399 -20.44 3.04 2.46
C GLY A 399 -19.78 4.31 2.99
N SER A 400 -18.98 4.18 4.07
CA SER A 400 -18.36 5.32 4.79
C SER A 400 -16.82 5.31 4.76
N PHE A 401 -16.20 4.15 4.52
CA PHE A 401 -14.74 4.00 4.55
C PHE A 401 -14.15 4.22 3.16
N ARG A 402 -13.94 5.49 2.79
CA ARG A 402 -13.19 5.86 1.59
C ARG A 402 -11.90 6.57 1.96
N GLY A 403 -10.79 6.00 1.52
CA GLY A 403 -9.52 6.70 1.47
C GLY A 403 -8.39 6.11 2.30
N PHE A 404 -7.47 6.98 2.73
CA PHE A 404 -6.27 6.57 3.44
C PHE A 404 -6.64 6.08 4.83
N VAL A 405 -6.28 4.84 5.14
CA VAL A 405 -6.54 4.24 6.45
C VAL A 405 -5.30 4.31 7.31
N MET A 406 -4.21 3.70 6.84
CA MET A 406 -2.95 3.70 7.57
C MET A 406 -1.73 3.54 6.66
N SER A 407 -0.57 3.89 7.18
CA SER A 407 0.71 3.45 6.65
C SER A 407 1.75 3.30 7.76
N ALA A 408 2.49 2.19 7.73
CA ALA A 408 3.61 1.94 8.63
C ALA A 408 4.92 1.91 7.84
N ALA A 409 5.90 2.72 8.25
CA ALA A 409 7.26 2.66 7.73
C ALA A 409 8.01 1.49 8.37
N VAL A 410 8.69 0.71 7.55
CA VAL A 410 9.39 -0.52 7.95
C VAL A 410 10.80 -0.47 7.40
N GLN A 411 11.79 -0.81 8.22
CA GLN A 411 13.19 -0.83 7.80
C GLN A 411 13.56 -2.14 7.10
N GLY A 412 14.59 -2.08 6.26
CA GLY A 412 15.14 -3.28 5.62
C GLY A 412 15.74 -4.26 6.62
N GLU A 413 15.84 -5.53 6.24
CA GLU A 413 16.42 -6.59 7.06
C GLU A 413 17.79 -6.20 7.65
N GLY A 414 17.99 -6.47 8.94
CA GLY A 414 19.26 -6.27 9.62
C GLY A 414 19.55 -4.82 10.01
N ARG A 415 18.58 -3.92 9.85
CA ARG A 415 18.63 -2.56 10.37
C ARG A 415 17.78 -2.46 11.62
N CYS A 416 18.15 -1.55 12.52
CA CYS A 416 17.31 -1.24 13.66
C CYS A 416 16.04 -0.54 13.18
N SER A 417 14.87 -1.10 13.50
CA SER A 417 13.59 -0.53 13.11
C SER A 417 13.06 0.43 14.18
N LYS A 418 12.50 1.55 13.72
CA LYS A 418 11.66 2.43 14.54
C LYS A 418 10.42 2.73 13.72
N PRO A 419 9.42 1.84 13.75
CA PRO A 419 8.24 2.00 12.91
C PRO A 419 7.58 3.36 13.12
N THR A 420 7.25 4.03 12.02
CA THR A 420 6.43 5.24 12.04
C THR A 420 5.07 4.89 11.48
N VAL A 421 4.02 5.08 12.27
CA VAL A 421 2.64 4.74 11.94
C VAL A 421 1.87 6.03 11.67
N GLU A 422 1.29 6.13 10.50
CA GLU A 422 0.35 7.19 10.13
C GLU A 422 -1.04 6.58 10.05
N VAL A 423 -2.03 7.16 10.71
CA VAL A 423 -3.43 6.68 10.72
C VAL A 423 -4.36 7.83 10.38
N GLY A 424 -5.26 7.63 9.42
CA GLY A 424 -6.27 8.63 9.05
C GLY A 424 -7.23 8.92 10.20
N VAL A 425 -7.49 10.19 10.50
CA VAL A 425 -8.38 10.59 11.63
C VAL A 425 -9.78 10.00 11.50
N ALA A 426 -10.28 9.81 10.27
CA ALA A 426 -11.58 9.22 10.01
C ALA A 426 -11.72 7.75 10.49
N HIS A 427 -10.61 7.11 10.84
CA HIS A 427 -10.55 5.70 11.25
C HIS A 427 -10.23 5.51 12.73
N VAL A 428 -10.19 6.59 13.51
CA VAL A 428 -9.84 6.56 14.94
C VAL A 428 -10.88 7.34 15.72
N GLY A 429 -11.76 6.64 16.42
CA GLY A 429 -12.75 7.23 17.33
C GLY A 429 -12.18 7.44 18.73
N CYS A 430 -11.30 6.54 19.18
CA CYS A 430 -10.66 6.57 20.49
C CYS A 430 -9.19 6.14 20.44
N ALA A 431 -8.48 6.17 21.58
CA ALA A 431 -7.07 5.79 21.62
C ALA A 431 -6.87 4.29 21.36
N GLU A 432 -7.83 3.47 21.77
CA GLU A 432 -7.84 2.02 21.60
C GLU A 432 -7.92 1.64 20.11
N ASP A 433 -8.69 2.38 19.30
CA ASP A 433 -8.71 2.21 17.85
C ASP A 433 -7.31 2.43 17.25
N ALA A 434 -6.60 3.47 17.71
CA ALA A 434 -5.23 3.73 17.28
C ALA A 434 -4.26 2.61 17.70
N ALA A 435 -4.48 2.00 18.87
CA ALA A 435 -3.65 0.90 19.36
C ALA A 435 -3.69 -0.33 18.46
N ALA A 436 -4.83 -0.63 17.82
CA ALA A 436 -4.93 -1.73 16.85
C ALA A 436 -4.02 -1.52 15.63
N PHE A 437 -3.95 -0.29 15.12
CA PHE A 437 -3.03 0.09 14.04
C PHE A 437 -1.56 0.02 14.46
N VAL A 438 -1.25 0.40 15.71
CA VAL A 438 0.09 0.27 16.31
C VAL A 438 0.49 -1.21 16.43
N ALA A 439 -0.40 -2.07 16.91
CA ALA A 439 -0.18 -3.51 16.99
C ALA A 439 0.07 -4.13 15.61
N LEU A 440 -0.71 -3.73 14.61
CA LEU A 440 -0.51 -4.15 13.22
C LEU A 440 0.86 -3.69 12.68
N ALA A 441 1.26 -2.44 12.94
CA ALA A 441 2.58 -1.96 12.51
C ALA A 441 3.72 -2.77 13.13
N ALA A 442 3.63 -3.11 14.42
CA ALA A 442 4.59 -3.99 15.08
C ALA A 442 4.63 -5.38 14.44
N ALA A 443 3.48 -5.97 14.09
CA ALA A 443 3.41 -7.27 13.41
C ALA A 443 4.05 -7.24 12.02
N VAL A 444 3.83 -6.17 11.24
CA VAL A 444 4.46 -5.99 9.92
C VAL A 444 5.97 -5.88 10.06
N ASP A 445 6.45 -5.09 11.02
CA ASP A 445 7.88 -4.89 11.24
C ASP A 445 8.58 -6.19 11.67
N LEU A 446 8.02 -6.90 12.66
CA LEU A 446 8.49 -8.22 13.08
C LEU A 446 8.44 -9.27 11.96
N SER A 447 7.56 -9.09 10.97
CA SER A 447 7.49 -9.99 9.81
C SER A 447 8.69 -9.85 8.87
N MET A 448 9.43 -8.73 8.88
CA MET A 448 10.71 -8.64 8.16
C MET A 448 11.72 -9.63 8.74
N ASP A 449 11.78 -9.79 10.06
CA ASP A 449 12.62 -10.80 10.69
C ASP A 449 11.99 -12.21 10.64
N ALA A 450 10.65 -12.34 10.75
CA ALA A 450 9.99 -13.64 10.67
C ALA A 450 10.08 -14.29 9.26
N CYS A 451 10.17 -13.49 8.19
CA CYS A 451 10.36 -13.96 6.82
C CYS A 451 11.83 -13.98 6.34
N ARG A 452 12.80 -13.74 7.23
CA ARG A 452 14.22 -13.95 6.92
C ARG A 452 14.47 -15.39 6.47
N LEU A 453 15.52 -15.59 5.68
CA LEU A 453 15.95 -16.95 5.35
C LEU A 453 16.20 -17.75 6.63
N PHE A 454 15.77 -19.01 6.68
CA PHE A 454 15.98 -19.88 7.85
C PHE A 454 17.44 -20.29 8.02
N SER A 455 18.24 -20.14 6.97
CA SER A 455 19.70 -20.21 7.00
C SER A 455 20.34 -19.05 7.81
N CYS A 456 19.62 -17.94 7.98
CA CYS A 456 20.07 -16.80 8.78
C CYS A 456 19.62 -16.93 10.24
N LYS A 457 20.53 -16.61 11.16
CA LYS A 457 20.21 -16.51 12.59
C LYS A 457 19.34 -15.27 12.85
N LEU A 458 18.34 -15.43 13.70
CA LEU A 458 17.57 -14.31 14.25
C LEU A 458 18.40 -13.56 15.31
N ARG A 459 17.97 -12.33 15.60
CA ARG A 459 18.50 -11.53 16.71
C ARG A 459 18.16 -12.19 18.06
N ARG A 460 18.91 -11.83 19.10
CA ARG A 460 18.83 -12.51 20.41
C ARG A 460 17.46 -12.29 21.05
N GLU A 461 16.92 -11.10 20.89
CA GLU A 461 15.64 -10.61 21.43
C GLU A 461 14.44 -11.41 20.89
N LEU A 462 14.56 -11.93 19.67
CA LEU A 462 13.55 -12.72 18.97
C LEU A 462 13.69 -14.24 19.20
N SER A 463 14.79 -14.66 19.81
CA SER A 463 15.01 -16.06 20.14
C SER A 463 14.35 -16.40 21.49
N ALA A 464 13.71 -17.57 21.59
CA ALA A 464 13.08 -18.06 22.83
C ALA A 464 14.07 -18.27 24.00
N SER A 465 15.36 -17.97 23.81
CA SER A 465 16.45 -18.22 24.76
C SER A 465 16.42 -17.32 26.01
N ARG A 466 15.56 -16.30 26.10
CA ARG A 466 15.47 -15.47 27.30
C ARG A 466 15.00 -16.26 28.55
N ALA A 467 14.35 -17.42 28.36
CA ALA A 467 13.97 -18.31 29.46
C ALA A 467 15.13 -19.20 29.99
N GLU A 468 16.26 -19.28 29.29
CA GLU A 468 17.44 -20.05 29.73
C GLU A 468 18.47 -19.21 30.50
N LEU A 469 18.33 -17.89 30.58
CA LEU A 469 19.26 -17.00 31.27
C LEU A 469 18.92 -16.73 32.75
N LEU A 470 17.83 -17.31 33.25
CA LEU A 470 17.39 -17.20 34.66
C LEU A 470 17.25 -18.58 35.35
N ARG A 471 17.85 -19.62 34.75
CA ARG A 471 18.21 -20.86 35.44
C ARG A 471 19.72 -21.01 35.37
#